data_AF-A0A928FZH0-F1
#
_entry.id   AF-A0A928FZH0-F1
#
_cell.length_a   1.000
_cell.length_b   1.000
_cell.length_c   1.000
_cell.angle_alpha   90.00
_cell.angle_beta   90.00
_cell.angle_gamma   90.00
#
_symmetry.space_group_name_H-M   'P 1'
#
loop_
_entity.id
_entity.type
_entity.pdbx_description
1 polymer ?
#
loop_
_entity_poly.entity_id
_entity_poly.type
_entity_poly.pdbx_seq_one_letter_code
_entity_poly.pdbx_strand_id
1 'polypeptide(L)'
;MKQSLSKYLWLGVTAVIFIYTAVVTVRNLVIIVRVNSRIARLEKQYDLYRGRIDQDSTLLEQLKYDEYLEQFAREKFHMQRANENIYIVED
;
A
#
# COMPACT_ATOMS: atom_id res chain seq x y z
N MET A 1 19.15 41.79 47.04
CA MET A 1 19.63 40.42 46.77
C MET A 1 18.55 39.41 46.30
N LYS A 2 17.25 39.66 46.52
CA LYS A 2 16.16 38.72 46.18
C LYS A 2 15.83 38.60 44.67
N GLN A 3 16.15 39.63 43.89
CA GLN A 3 15.81 39.77 42.46
C GLN A 3 16.72 38.97 41.51
N SER A 4 17.97 38.68 41.89
CA SER A 4 18.87 37.87 41.05
C SER A 4 18.52 36.39 41.14
N LEU A 5 18.16 35.91 42.34
CA LEU A 5 17.78 34.52 42.58
C LEU A 5 16.54 34.10 41.77
N SER A 6 15.53 34.96 41.69
CA SER A 6 14.32 34.69 40.88
C SER A 6 14.62 34.61 39.38
N LYS A 7 15.54 35.44 38.86
CA LYS A 7 15.94 35.41 37.45
C LYS A 7 16.62 34.10 37.07
N TYR A 8 17.48 33.56 37.92
CA TYR A 8 18.12 32.26 37.67
C TYR A 8 17.12 31.09 37.74
N LEU A 9 16.12 31.16 38.62
CA LEU A 9 15.03 30.18 38.64
C LEU A 9 14.19 30.22 37.36
N TRP A 10 13.80 31.41 36.90
CA TRP A 10 13.07 31.59 35.63
C TRP A 10 13.89 31.16 34.40
N LEU A 11 15.20 31.40 34.42
CA LEU A 11 16.11 30.92 33.39
C LEU A 11 16.18 29.38 33.36
N GLY A 12 16.20 28.74 34.53
CA GLY A 12 16.14 27.28 34.62
C GLY A 12 14.83 26.71 34.09
N VAL A 13 13.70 27.30 34.46
CA VAL A 13 12.36 26.86 34.00
C VAL A 13 12.24 26.98 32.47
N THR A 14 12.68 28.10 31.91
CA THR A 14 12.64 28.30 30.45
C THR A 14 13.57 27.33 29.71
N ALA A 15 14.78 27.07 30.25
CA ALA A 15 15.69 26.08 29.68
C ALA A 15 15.09 24.66 29.68
N VAL A 16 14.41 24.25 30.76
CA VAL A 16 13.75 22.93 30.84
C VAL A 16 12.63 22.81 29.82
N ILE A 17 11.80 23.83 29.66
CA ILE A 17 10.73 23.86 28.65
C ILE A 17 11.32 23.81 27.24
N PHE A 18 12.41 24.55 26.99
CA PHE A 18 13.08 24.55 25.71
C PHE A 18 13.67 23.17 25.36
N ILE A 19 14.32 22.51 26.32
CA ILE A 19 14.84 21.14 26.13
C ILE A 19 13.69 20.16 25.88
N TYR A 20 12.61 20.25 26.65
CA TYR A 20 11.44 19.39 26.47
C TYR A 20 10.83 19.54 25.07
N THR A 21 10.60 20.78 24.64
CA THR A 21 10.04 21.08 23.32
C THR A 21 10.97 20.63 22.18
N ALA A 22 12.29 20.81 22.33
CA ALA A 22 13.27 20.32 21.35
C ALA A 22 13.20 18.79 21.19
N VAL A 23 13.12 18.04 22.29
CA VAL A 23 13.00 16.58 22.26
C VAL A 23 11.71 16.12 21.59
N VAL A 24 10.59 16.79 21.88
CA VAL A 24 9.29 16.48 21.25
C VAL A 24 9.33 16.77 19.74
N THR A 25 9.88 17.91 19.33
CA THR A 25 9.99 18.29 17.92
C THR A 25 10.81 17.29 17.12
N VAL A 26 11.98 16.87 17.64
CA VAL A 26 12.81 15.86 16.96
C VAL A 26 12.07 14.54 16.79
N ARG A 27 11.38 14.06 17.84
CA ARG A 27 10.57 12.84 17.75
C ARG A 27 9.46 12.97 16.70
N ASN A 28 8.80 14.12 16.64
CA ASN A 28 7.73 14.37 15.68
C ASN A 28 8.25 14.35 14.22
N LEU A 29 9.41 14.96 13.96
CA LEU A 29 10.03 14.97 12.63
C LEU A 29 10.32 13.56 12.11
N VAL A 30 10.85 12.68 12.96
CA VAL A 30 11.14 11.28 12.59
C VAL A 30 9.86 10.54 12.19
N ILE A 31 8.74 10.80 12.87
CA ILE A 31 7.45 10.18 12.56
C ILE A 31 6.95 10.65 11.19
N ILE A 32 7.01 11.95 10.90
CA ILE A 32 6.55 12.51 9.62
C ILE A 32 7.31 11.90 8.45
N VAL A 33 8.64 11.82 8.54
CA VAL A 33 9.47 11.19 7.49
C VAL A 33 9.06 9.74 7.27
N ARG A 34 8.86 8.97 8.36
CA ARG A 34 8.46 7.56 8.25
C ARG A 34 7.06 7.39 7.66
N VAL A 35 6.12 8.28 7.99
CA VAL A 35 4.76 8.27 7.45
C VAL A 35 4.76 8.58 5.96
N ASN A 36 5.51 9.59 5.52
CA ASN A 36 5.63 9.93 4.10
C ASN A 36 6.21 8.78 3.27
N SER A 37 7.24 8.09 3.78
CA SER A 37 7.78 6.90 3.10
C SER A 37 6.76 5.75 3.03
N ARG A 38 5.87 5.60 4.01
CA ARG A 38 4.78 4.61 3.97
C ARG A 38 3.71 4.99 2.95
N ILE A 39 3.35 6.27 2.87
CA ILE A 39 2.40 6.78 1.87
C ILE A 39 2.94 6.54 0.47
N ALA A 40 4.19 6.92 0.19
CA ALA A 40 4.81 6.69 -1.12
C ALA A 40 4.85 5.19 -1.51
N ARG A 41 5.04 4.29 -0.53
CA ARG A 41 5.01 2.84 -0.77
C ARG A 41 3.60 2.33 -1.08
N LEU A 42 2.59 2.87 -0.41
CA LEU A 42 1.18 2.52 -0.66
C LEU A 42 0.71 3.06 -2.01
N GLU A 43 1.10 4.27 -2.36
CA GLU A 43 0.80 4.89 -3.65
C GLU A 43 1.44 4.11 -4.81
N LYS A 44 2.71 3.71 -4.66
CA LYS A 44 3.36 2.82 -5.65
C LYS A 44 2.65 1.48 -5.81
N GLN A 45 2.13 0.90 -4.72
CA GLN A 45 1.34 -0.33 -4.80
C GLN A 45 0.00 -0.08 -5.48
N TYR A 46 -0.68 1.01 -5.12
CA TYR A 46 -1.93 1.43 -5.75
C TYR A 46 -1.76 1.59 -7.26
N ASP A 47 -0.71 2.28 -7.72
CA ASP A 47 -0.44 2.46 -9.14
C ASP A 47 -0.12 1.14 -9.85
N LEU A 48 0.63 0.25 -9.20
CA LEU A 48 0.90 -1.10 -9.72
C LEU A 48 -0.38 -1.92 -9.87
N TYR A 49 -1.25 -1.94 -8.86
CA TYR A 49 -2.52 -2.66 -8.91
C TYR A 49 -3.47 -2.04 -9.93
N ARG A 50 -3.50 -0.71 -10.04
CA ARG A 50 -4.32 -0.02 -11.03
C ARG A 50 -3.86 -0.31 -12.46
N GLY A 51 -2.55 -0.29 -12.73
CA GLY A 51 -2.01 -0.70 -14.01
C GLY A 51 -2.32 -2.16 -14.36
N ARG A 52 -2.33 -3.06 -13.36
CA ARG A 52 -2.79 -4.45 -13.56
C ARG A 52 -4.28 -4.56 -13.85
N ILE A 53 -5.13 -3.78 -13.18
CA ILE A 53 -6.57 -3.76 -13.44
C ILE A 53 -6.88 -3.22 -14.84
N ASP A 54 -6.15 -2.21 -15.32
CA ASP A 54 -6.33 -1.70 -16.68
C ASP A 54 -5.90 -2.73 -17.74
N GLN A 55 -4.81 -3.48 -17.47
CA GLN A 55 -4.40 -4.61 -18.32
C GLN A 55 -5.41 -5.77 -18.29
N ASP A 56 -5.90 -6.13 -17.11
CA ASP A 56 -6.91 -7.18 -16.94
C ASP A 56 -8.27 -6.77 -17.52
N SER A 57 -8.60 -5.48 -17.54
CA SER A 57 -9.82 -4.96 -18.19
C SER A 57 -9.74 -5.08 -19.70
N THR A 58 -8.55 -4.93 -20.29
CA THR A 58 -8.32 -5.22 -21.72
C THR A 58 -8.48 -6.71 -22.01
N LEU A 59 -8.02 -7.57 -21.09
CA LEU A 59 -8.19 -9.03 -21.19
C LEU A 59 -9.66 -9.46 -21.02
N LEU A 60 -10.41 -8.81 -20.11
CA LEU A 60 -11.84 -9.04 -19.89
C LEU A 60 -12.70 -8.59 -21.07
N GLU A 61 -12.31 -7.53 -21.77
CA GLU A 61 -12.96 -7.10 -23.01
C GLU A 61 -12.71 -8.10 -24.15
N GLN A 62 -11.53 -8.74 -24.19
CA GLN A 62 -11.23 -9.86 -25.11
C GLN A 62 -11.97 -11.16 -24.74
N LEU A 63 -12.16 -11.44 -23.45
CA LEU A 63 -12.94 -12.59 -22.95
C LEU A 63 -14.46 -12.44 -23.13
N LYS A 64 -14.93 -11.26 -23.56
CA LYS A 64 -16.34 -11.04 -23.93
C LYS A 64 -16.72 -11.70 -25.27
N TYR A 65 -15.72 -12.21 -26.01
CA TYR A 65 -15.91 -13.07 -27.17
C TYR A 65 -15.87 -14.54 -26.73
N ASP A 66 -17.02 -15.19 -26.82
CA ASP A 66 -17.38 -16.53 -26.32
C ASP A 66 -16.33 -17.64 -26.65
N GLU A 67 -15.65 -17.51 -27.78
CA GLU A 67 -14.68 -18.49 -28.29
C GLU A 67 -13.37 -18.54 -27.46
N TYR A 68 -12.87 -17.41 -26.99
CA TYR A 68 -11.66 -17.35 -26.16
C TYR A 68 -11.90 -17.79 -24.71
N LEU A 69 -13.12 -17.57 -24.21
CA LEU A 69 -13.54 -18.04 -22.89
C LEU A 69 -13.61 -19.57 -22.86
N GLU A 70 -14.15 -20.18 -23.91
CA GLU A 70 -14.24 -21.64 -24.04
C GLU A 70 -12.84 -22.29 -24.19
N GLN A 71 -11.95 -21.68 -24.98
CA GLN A 71 -10.57 -22.18 -25.12
C GLN A 71 -9.82 -22.15 -23.79
N PHE A 72 -9.90 -21.05 -23.02
CA PHE A 72 -9.24 -20.93 -21.72
C PHE A 72 -9.79 -21.91 -20.67
N ALA A 73 -11.10 -22.14 -20.65
CA ALA A 73 -11.74 -23.09 -19.73
C ALA A 73 -11.32 -24.54 -20.03
N ARG A 74 -11.18 -24.91 -21.31
CA ARG A 74 -10.72 -26.24 -21.75
C ARG A 74 -9.23 -26.47 -21.45
N GLU A 75 -8.40 -25.45 -21.61
CA GLU A 75 -6.95 -25.57 -21.44
C GLU A 75 -6.50 -25.55 -19.97
N LYS A 76 -7.10 -24.67 -19.15
CA LYS A 76 -6.66 -24.47 -17.75
C LYS A 76 -7.44 -25.27 -16.72
N PHE A 77 -8.71 -25.52 -16.98
CA PHE A 77 -9.61 -26.18 -16.03
C PHE A 77 -10.20 -27.49 -16.56
N HIS A 78 -9.84 -27.89 -17.78
CA HIS A 78 -10.35 -29.09 -18.47
C HIS A 78 -11.88 -29.23 -18.39
N MET A 79 -12.58 -28.10 -18.37
CA MET A 79 -14.03 -28.08 -18.24
C MET A 79 -14.70 -28.62 -19.50
N GLN A 80 -15.68 -29.50 -19.30
CA GLN A 80 -16.48 -30.13 -20.35
C GLN A 80 -17.88 -29.53 -20.33
N ARG A 81 -18.54 -29.41 -21.49
CA ARG A 81 -19.95 -29.02 -21.52
C ARG A 81 -20.78 -30.13 -20.85
N ALA A 82 -21.85 -29.76 -20.14
CA ALA A 82 -22.70 -30.69 -19.40
C ALA A 82 -23.35 -31.81 -20.25
N ASN A 83 -23.23 -31.74 -21.58
CA ASN A 83 -23.80 -32.70 -22.53
C ASN A 83 -22.76 -33.25 -23.53
N GLU A 84 -21.46 -33.19 -23.20
CA GLU A 84 -20.37 -33.64 -24.08
C GLU A 84 -19.61 -34.82 -23.41
N ASN A 85 -19.76 -36.03 -23.96
CA ASN A 85 -19.03 -37.21 -23.51
C ASN A 85 -17.71 -37.32 -24.29
N ILE A 86 -16.59 -37.05 -23.63
CA ILE A 86 -15.24 -37.17 -24.23
C ILE A 86 -14.69 -38.56 -23.93
N TYR A 87 -14.33 -39.32 -24.97
CA TYR A 87 -13.59 -40.57 -24.84
C TYR A 87 -12.10 -40.28 -24.99
N ILE A 88 -11.32 -40.53 -23.93
CA ILE A 88 -9.87 -40.52 -24.00
C ILE A 88 -9.47 -41.86 -24.63
N VAL A 89 -8.90 -41.81 -25.83
CA VAL A 89 -8.30 -42.99 -26.46
C VAL A 89 -6.81 -42.94 -26.10
N GLU A 90 -6.36 -43.89 -25.28
CA GLU A 90 -4.94 -44.19 -25.14
C GLU A 90 -4.50 -44.95 -26.40
N ASP A 91 -3.42 -44.48 -27.04
CA ASP A 91 -2.69 -45.26 -28.05
C ASP A 91 -2.02 -46.49 -27.41
#